data_AF-K2MNP1-F1
#
_entry.id   AF-K2MNP1-F1
#
_cell.length_a   1.000
_cell.length_b   1.000
_cell.length_c   1.000
_cell.angle_alpha   90.00
_cell.angle_beta   90.00
_cell.angle_gamma   90.00
#
_symmetry.space_group_name_H-M   'P 1'
#
loop_
_entity.id
_entity.type
_entity.pdbx_description
1 polymer ?
#
loop_
_entity_poly.entity_id
_entity_poly.type
_entity_poly.pdbx_seq_one_letter_code
_entity_poly.pdbx_strand_id
1 'polypeptide(L)'
;MVYPEVAQAVGGGLSWLCYRNVTFSGGGMILTVLIGGMKGDVANITFDGCTWRDGAVLLMLGDAHAAVGSLNIFFTGNTFDDALLSPEGGFPPHTNITISGNRFKVTRVISRSGLFLRAPSCVAMNGLAISNDSAVVLSGNVFQSVTASSSAIHVLGSALRVSWHSLFAVMGNMFHMDGGSATLIYLEGSLPSSSLDV
;
A
#
# COMPACT_ATOMS: atom_id res chain seq x y z
N MET A 1 -18.98 -15.76 14.37
CA MET A 1 -19.59 -15.41 13.07
C MET A 1 -18.46 -15.22 12.09
N VAL A 2 -18.30 -16.12 11.13
CA VAL A 2 -17.32 -15.98 10.04
C VAL A 2 -17.96 -15.06 9.02
N TYR A 3 -17.44 -13.84 8.88
CA TYR A 3 -17.85 -12.97 7.78
C TYR A 3 -17.37 -13.61 6.47
N PRO A 4 -18.21 -13.66 5.41
CA PRO A 4 -17.75 -14.17 4.12
C PRO A 4 -16.56 -13.33 3.65
N GLU A 5 -15.55 -13.97 3.05
CA GLU A 5 -14.49 -13.25 2.36
C GLU A 5 -15.12 -12.51 1.18
N VAL A 6 -15.18 -11.18 1.29
CA VAL A 6 -15.58 -10.30 0.18
C VAL A 6 -14.29 -9.77 -0.42
N ALA A 7 -13.71 -10.58 -1.28
CA ALA A 7 -12.64 -10.15 -2.17
C ALA A 7 -13.27 -9.52 -3.42
N GLN A 8 -13.23 -8.18 -3.51
CA GLN A 8 -13.72 -7.46 -4.66
C GLN A 8 -12.54 -7.01 -5.52
N ALA A 9 -12.60 -7.29 -6.82
CA ALA A 9 -11.65 -6.77 -7.80
C ALA A 9 -12.31 -5.68 -8.65
N VAL A 10 -11.65 -4.53 -8.79
CA VAL A 10 -12.10 -3.38 -9.58
C VAL A 10 -10.98 -2.86 -10.48
N GLY A 11 -11.32 -1.99 -11.45
CA GLY A 11 -10.35 -1.34 -12.36
C GLY A 11 -10.48 -1.77 -13.82
N GLY A 12 -11.10 -2.92 -14.11
CA GLY A 12 -11.26 -3.43 -15.48
C GLY A 12 -11.95 -2.44 -16.43
N GLY A 13 -11.25 -1.99 -17.46
CA GLY A 13 -11.72 -1.06 -18.48
C GLY A 13 -11.95 0.38 -18.00
N LEU A 14 -11.59 0.70 -16.76
CA LEU A 14 -11.84 2.01 -16.18
C LEU A 14 -10.65 2.95 -16.41
N SER A 15 -10.95 4.21 -16.71
CA SER A 15 -10.02 5.35 -16.64
C SER A 15 -10.19 6.14 -15.34
N TRP A 16 -11.18 5.80 -14.50
CA TRP A 16 -11.33 6.42 -13.19
C TRP A 16 -12.01 5.49 -12.18
N LEU A 17 -11.67 5.65 -10.91
CA LEU A 17 -12.29 4.97 -9.77
C LEU A 17 -12.31 5.94 -8.59
N CYS A 18 -13.46 6.11 -7.94
CA CYS A 18 -13.59 7.04 -6.84
C CYS A 18 -14.45 6.46 -5.72
N TYR A 19 -13.87 6.34 -4.53
CA TYR A 19 -14.57 6.04 -3.29
C TYR A 19 -14.48 7.24 -2.36
N ARG A 20 -15.64 7.71 -1.87
CA ARG A 20 -15.74 8.84 -0.96
C ARG A 20 -16.61 8.50 0.23
N ASN A 21 -16.10 8.70 1.44
CA ASN A 21 -16.82 8.44 2.70
C ASN A 21 -17.39 7.01 2.80
N VAL A 22 -16.71 6.03 2.22
CA VAL A 22 -17.11 4.61 2.27
C VAL A 22 -16.42 3.92 3.44
N THR A 23 -17.11 2.98 4.09
CA THR A 23 -16.54 2.13 5.15
C THR A 23 -16.37 0.70 4.65
N PHE A 24 -15.14 0.19 4.75
CA PHE A 24 -14.75 -1.20 4.51
C PHE A 24 -14.37 -1.84 5.84
N SER A 25 -14.96 -3.00 6.17
CA SER A 25 -14.86 -3.57 7.51
C SER A 25 -14.77 -5.09 7.47
N GLY A 26 -13.86 -5.64 8.28
CA GLY A 26 -13.76 -7.08 8.54
C GLY A 26 -12.55 -7.75 7.87
N GLY A 27 -11.99 -8.78 8.52
CA GLY A 27 -10.77 -9.47 8.08
C GLY A 27 -10.87 -10.20 6.74
N GLY A 28 -12.08 -10.48 6.27
CA GLY A 28 -12.34 -11.03 4.93
C GLY A 28 -12.59 -9.97 3.86
N MET A 29 -12.62 -8.68 4.21
CA MET A 29 -12.87 -7.59 3.27
C MET A 29 -11.56 -7.17 2.61
N ILE A 30 -11.40 -7.51 1.34
CA ILE A 30 -10.25 -7.12 0.53
C ILE A 30 -10.75 -6.42 -0.71
N LEU A 31 -10.45 -5.12 -0.84
CA LEU A 31 -10.63 -4.41 -2.10
C LEU A 31 -9.32 -4.46 -2.88
N THR A 32 -9.33 -5.18 -3.99
CA THR A 32 -8.22 -5.23 -4.93
C THR A 32 -8.50 -4.30 -6.10
N VAL A 33 -7.65 -3.31 -6.29
CA VAL A 33 -7.63 -2.51 -7.52
C VAL A 33 -6.61 -3.10 -8.48
N LEU A 34 -7.10 -3.69 -9.58
CA LEU A 34 -6.29 -4.35 -10.61
C LEU A 34 -5.86 -3.33 -11.66
N ILE A 35 -4.63 -2.82 -11.55
CA ILE A 35 -4.11 -1.80 -12.46
C ILE A 35 -3.95 -2.34 -13.89
N GLY A 36 -3.56 -3.61 -14.04
CA GLY A 36 -3.46 -4.26 -15.36
C GLY A 36 -4.77 -4.32 -16.14
N GLY A 37 -5.92 -4.18 -15.45
CA GLY A 37 -7.23 -4.11 -16.08
C GLY A 37 -7.62 -2.71 -16.58
N MET A 38 -6.97 -1.66 -16.08
CA MET A 38 -7.28 -0.27 -16.44
C MET A 38 -6.78 0.08 -17.83
N LYS A 39 -7.45 1.05 -18.47
CA LYS A 39 -7.11 1.50 -19.83
C LYS A 39 -7.33 3.00 -19.99
N GLY A 40 -6.57 3.60 -20.90
CA GLY A 40 -6.76 4.97 -21.38
C GLY A 40 -5.50 5.83 -21.26
N ASP A 41 -5.52 7.00 -21.87
CA ASP A 41 -4.35 7.90 -21.85
C ASP A 41 -3.99 8.35 -20.44
N VAL A 42 -5.00 8.59 -19.61
CA VAL A 42 -4.86 8.94 -18.19
C VAL A 42 -5.88 8.16 -17.37
N ALA A 43 -5.43 7.57 -16.25
CA ALA A 43 -6.27 6.91 -15.27
C ALA A 43 -6.17 7.55 -13.88
N ASN A 44 -7.29 7.72 -13.17
CA ASN A 44 -7.33 8.33 -11.84
C ASN A 44 -8.05 7.46 -10.82
N ILE A 45 -7.41 7.15 -9.70
CA ILE A 45 -7.98 6.42 -8.58
C ILE A 45 -7.99 7.32 -7.36
N THR A 46 -9.12 7.40 -6.66
CA THR A 46 -9.26 8.25 -5.47
C THR A 46 -9.99 7.51 -4.36
N PHE A 47 -9.37 7.54 -3.17
CA PHE A 47 -9.98 7.18 -1.90
C PHE A 47 -9.93 8.42 -1.00
N ASP A 48 -11.09 9.03 -0.79
CA ASP A 48 -11.24 10.30 -0.08
C ASP A 48 -12.14 10.09 1.15
N GLY A 49 -11.58 10.28 2.35
CA GLY A 49 -12.34 10.16 3.60
C GLY A 49 -12.90 8.76 3.88
N CYS A 50 -12.34 7.71 3.28
CA CYS A 50 -12.82 6.34 3.52
C CYS A 50 -12.30 5.79 4.85
N THR A 51 -13.06 4.86 5.41
CA THR A 51 -12.71 4.15 6.65
C THR A 51 -12.45 2.67 6.34
N TRP A 52 -11.31 2.16 6.79
CA TRP A 52 -10.89 0.77 6.69
C TRP A 52 -10.69 0.25 8.10
N ARG A 53 -11.38 -0.83 8.48
CA ARG A 53 -11.31 -1.32 9.86
C ARG A 53 -11.48 -2.82 10.02
N ASP A 54 -11.18 -3.30 11.23
CA ASP A 54 -11.44 -4.67 11.67
C ASP A 54 -10.79 -5.76 10.79
N GLY A 55 -9.61 -5.47 10.24
CA GLY A 55 -8.85 -6.37 9.38
C GLY A 55 -9.02 -6.14 7.88
N ALA A 56 -9.75 -5.09 7.48
CA ALA A 56 -9.93 -4.77 6.06
C ALA A 56 -8.60 -4.46 5.36
N VAL A 57 -8.50 -4.83 4.09
CA VAL A 57 -7.30 -4.62 3.27
C VAL A 57 -7.65 -3.89 1.98
N LEU A 58 -6.87 -2.85 1.67
CA LEU A 58 -6.83 -2.20 0.37
C LEU A 58 -5.56 -2.63 -0.37
N LEU A 59 -5.73 -3.43 -1.42
CA LEU A 59 -4.65 -3.93 -2.26
C LEU A 59 -4.62 -3.16 -3.59
N MET A 60 -3.51 -2.50 -3.88
CA MET A 60 -3.23 -1.92 -5.19
C MET A 60 -2.28 -2.85 -5.94
N LEU A 61 -2.83 -3.64 -6.85
CA LEU A 61 -2.03 -4.61 -7.61
C LEU A 61 -1.58 -3.97 -8.93
N GLY A 62 -0.32 -3.57 -8.97
CA GLY A 62 0.32 -2.95 -10.12
C GLY A 62 0.56 -3.93 -11.28
N ASP A 63 0.54 -3.39 -12.50
CA ASP A 63 1.07 -4.05 -13.70
C ASP A 63 1.83 -3.00 -14.53
N ALA A 64 3.14 -3.22 -14.71
CA ALA A 64 4.00 -2.33 -15.48
C ALA A 64 3.62 -2.24 -16.96
N HIS A 65 2.83 -3.20 -17.47
CA HIS A 65 2.36 -3.27 -18.85
C HIS A 65 0.89 -2.90 -18.99
N ALA A 66 0.27 -2.32 -17.96
CA ALA A 66 -1.09 -1.81 -18.05
C ALA A 66 -1.23 -0.85 -19.23
N ALA A 67 -2.36 -0.90 -19.94
CA ALA A 67 -2.63 -0.07 -21.11
C ALA A 67 -3.07 1.37 -20.72
N VAL A 68 -2.31 1.96 -19.81
CA VAL A 68 -2.52 3.30 -19.23
C VAL A 68 -1.31 4.16 -19.52
N GLY A 69 -1.51 5.35 -20.09
CA GLY A 69 -0.42 6.29 -20.40
C GLY A 69 0.15 6.99 -19.15
N SER A 70 -0.71 7.42 -18.23
CA SER A 70 -0.36 7.96 -16.92
C SER A 70 -1.39 7.59 -15.87
N LEU A 71 -0.94 7.32 -14.65
CA LEU A 71 -1.79 6.84 -13.56
C LEU A 71 -1.63 7.71 -12.32
N ASN A 72 -2.73 8.25 -11.81
CA ASN A 72 -2.72 8.97 -10.53
C ASN A 72 -3.57 8.25 -9.50
N ILE A 73 -3.00 8.01 -8.32
CA ILE A 73 -3.64 7.32 -7.20
C ILE A 73 -3.58 8.23 -5.98
N PHE A 74 -4.73 8.57 -5.43
CA PHE A 74 -4.85 9.46 -4.28
C PHE A 74 -5.52 8.74 -3.10
N PHE A 75 -4.81 8.71 -1.98
CA PHE A 75 -5.37 8.34 -0.68
C PHE A 75 -5.35 9.59 0.20
N THR A 76 -6.50 10.23 0.39
CA THR A 76 -6.60 11.49 1.13
C THR A 76 -7.59 11.38 2.27
N GLY A 77 -7.15 11.74 3.48
CA GLY A 77 -8.05 11.85 4.65
C GLY A 77 -8.67 10.52 5.09
N ASN A 78 -8.13 9.37 4.69
CA ASN A 78 -8.66 8.06 5.07
C ASN A 78 -8.26 7.67 6.49
N THR A 79 -9.07 6.83 7.12
CA THR A 79 -8.77 6.20 8.41
C THR A 79 -8.59 4.70 8.23
N PHE A 80 -7.44 4.18 8.66
CA PHE A 80 -7.14 2.75 8.73
C PHE A 80 -6.99 2.37 10.21
N ASP A 81 -7.95 1.65 10.78
CA ASP A 81 -7.95 1.22 12.18
C ASP A 81 -7.96 -0.31 12.26
N ASP A 82 -6.81 -0.89 12.58
CA ASP A 82 -6.52 -2.31 12.36
C ASP A 82 -6.85 -2.74 10.91
N ALA A 83 -6.32 -1.98 9.95
CA ALA A 83 -6.47 -2.23 8.53
C ALA A 83 -5.16 -1.98 7.79
N LEU A 84 -5.05 -2.50 6.56
CA LEU A 84 -3.81 -2.49 5.79
C LEU A 84 -3.99 -1.82 4.42
N LEU A 85 -3.10 -0.87 4.11
CA LEU A 85 -2.87 -0.40 2.74
C LEU A 85 -1.69 -1.17 2.15
N SER A 86 -1.88 -1.79 0.98
CA SER A 86 -0.86 -2.62 0.35
C SER A 86 -0.69 -2.34 -1.15
N PRO A 87 0.27 -1.47 -1.53
CA PRO A 87 0.70 -1.33 -2.92
C PRO A 87 1.72 -2.40 -3.30
N GLU A 88 1.47 -3.11 -4.40
CA GLU A 88 2.30 -4.26 -4.81
C GLU A 88 2.70 -4.23 -6.28
N GLY A 89 3.93 -4.66 -6.55
CA GLY A 89 4.48 -4.81 -7.89
C GLY A 89 4.95 -3.50 -8.55
N GLY A 90 5.09 -3.56 -9.88
CA GLY A 90 5.41 -2.40 -10.71
C GLY A 90 4.14 -1.76 -11.27
N PHE A 91 4.19 -0.45 -11.50
CA PHE A 91 3.09 0.33 -12.06
C PHE A 91 3.43 0.81 -13.48
N PRO A 92 2.43 1.18 -14.31
CA PRO A 92 2.70 1.77 -15.62
C PRO A 92 3.56 3.04 -15.51
N PRO A 93 4.18 3.51 -16.61
CA PRO A 93 4.92 4.77 -16.62
C PRO A 93 4.11 5.96 -16.12
N HIS A 94 4.79 6.99 -15.65
CA HIS A 94 4.17 8.23 -15.18
C HIS A 94 3.09 7.99 -14.11
N THR A 95 3.38 7.10 -13.16
CA THR A 95 2.50 6.79 -12.04
C THR A 95 2.80 7.71 -10.85
N ASN A 96 1.78 8.38 -10.32
CA ASN A 96 1.86 9.15 -9.09
C ASN A 96 0.95 8.57 -8.01
N ILE A 97 1.53 8.04 -6.94
CA ILE A 97 0.81 7.55 -5.76
C ILE A 97 1.00 8.54 -4.62
N THR A 98 -0.07 9.21 -4.24
CA THR A 98 -0.08 10.18 -3.14
C THR A 98 -0.88 9.64 -1.96
N ILE A 99 -0.21 9.42 -0.84
CA ILE A 99 -0.80 9.01 0.44
C ILE A 99 -0.69 10.21 1.38
N SER A 100 -1.76 11.00 1.49
CA SER A 100 -1.75 12.27 2.19
C SER A 100 -2.81 12.42 3.28
N GLY A 101 -2.41 12.93 4.45
CA GLY A 101 -3.37 13.29 5.51
C GLY A 101 -4.18 12.12 6.07
N ASN A 102 -3.72 10.88 5.93
CA ASN A 102 -4.42 9.70 6.43
C ASN A 102 -4.03 9.40 7.87
N ARG A 103 -4.92 8.70 8.59
CA ARG A 103 -4.66 8.17 9.93
C ARG A 103 -4.55 6.65 9.86
N PHE A 104 -3.44 6.11 10.31
CA PHE A 104 -3.21 4.69 10.46
C PHE A 104 -3.04 4.35 11.93
N LYS A 105 -3.77 3.34 12.38
CA LYS A 105 -3.67 2.77 13.71
C LYS A 105 -3.63 1.26 13.60
N VAL A 106 -2.61 0.64 14.20
CA VAL A 106 -2.45 -0.80 14.19
C VAL A 106 -2.18 -1.31 15.61
N THR A 107 -2.90 -2.35 16.00
CA THR A 107 -2.78 -3.01 17.31
C THR A 107 -2.52 -4.52 17.19
N ARG A 108 -2.66 -5.06 15.97
CA ARG A 108 -2.48 -6.49 15.65
C ARG A 108 -1.94 -6.67 14.23
N VAL A 109 -1.43 -7.86 13.94
CA VAL A 109 -1.05 -8.23 12.57
C VAL A 109 -2.31 -8.36 11.71
N ILE A 110 -2.31 -7.71 10.55
CA ILE A 110 -3.38 -7.84 9.55
C ILE A 110 -2.95 -8.90 8.53
N SER A 111 -3.64 -10.04 8.55
CA SER A 111 -3.35 -11.16 7.63
C SER A 111 -3.84 -10.84 6.22
N ARG A 112 -2.99 -11.12 5.23
CA ARG A 112 -3.35 -11.07 3.81
C ARG A 112 -2.72 -12.25 3.07
N SER A 113 -3.54 -13.03 2.38
CA SER A 113 -3.06 -14.15 1.56
C SER A 113 -2.03 -13.66 0.53
N GLY A 114 -0.85 -14.29 0.49
CA GLY A 114 0.26 -13.87 -0.37
C GLY A 114 1.22 -12.82 0.24
N LEU A 115 0.96 -12.36 1.47
CA LEU A 115 1.85 -11.46 2.21
C LEU A 115 2.08 -11.97 3.64
N PHE A 116 3.31 -12.36 3.96
CA PHE A 116 3.65 -12.84 5.31
C PHE A 116 4.27 -11.74 6.16
N LEU A 117 3.44 -11.02 6.92
CA LEU A 117 3.89 -10.00 7.87
C LEU A 117 4.23 -10.65 9.22
N ARG A 118 5.47 -10.50 9.67
CA ARG A 118 5.92 -10.94 11.01
C ARG A 118 5.55 -9.99 12.14
N ALA A 119 5.17 -8.76 11.81
CA ALA A 119 4.82 -7.71 12.76
C ALA A 119 3.67 -6.82 12.24
N PRO A 120 2.87 -6.23 13.14
CA PRO A 120 1.83 -5.25 12.79
C PRO A 120 2.40 -4.14 11.91
N SER A 121 1.72 -3.86 10.79
CA SER A 121 2.17 -2.88 9.80
C SER A 121 1.00 -2.05 9.29
N CYS A 122 1.17 -0.74 9.14
CA CYS A 122 0.11 0.15 8.63
C CYS A 122 0.05 0.15 7.10
N VAL A 123 1.22 0.22 6.47
CA VAL A 123 1.40 0.12 5.02
C VAL A 123 2.38 -1.02 4.75
N ALA A 124 2.01 -1.94 3.86
CA ALA A 124 2.90 -3.02 3.45
C ALA A 124 3.04 -3.08 1.93
N MET A 125 4.25 -2.85 1.45
CA MET A 125 4.58 -2.81 0.03
C MET A 125 5.29 -4.11 -0.35
N ASN A 126 4.85 -4.80 -1.39
CA ASN A 126 5.49 -6.04 -1.82
C ASN A 126 6.08 -5.89 -3.23
N GLY A 127 7.40 -5.99 -3.34
CA GLY A 127 8.10 -5.87 -4.62
C GLY A 127 7.87 -4.53 -5.34
N LEU A 128 7.66 -3.45 -4.58
CA LEU A 128 7.34 -2.14 -5.15
C LEU A 128 8.50 -1.61 -6.01
N ALA A 129 8.20 -1.39 -7.29
CA ALA A 129 9.12 -0.79 -8.25
C ALA A 129 8.59 0.56 -8.72
N ILE A 130 9.37 1.62 -8.49
CA ILE A 130 9.06 2.99 -8.86
C ILE A 130 10.01 3.39 -9.98
N SER A 131 9.50 3.46 -11.20
CA SER A 131 10.29 3.70 -12.40
C SER A 131 9.56 4.54 -13.43
N ASN A 132 10.26 4.96 -14.48
CA ASN A 132 9.68 5.68 -15.64
C ASN A 132 8.92 6.95 -15.20
N ASP A 133 9.64 7.87 -14.56
CA ASP A 133 9.11 9.16 -14.09
C ASP A 133 7.92 9.03 -13.14
N SER A 134 7.97 8.01 -12.27
CA SER A 134 6.92 7.73 -11.29
C SER A 134 7.29 8.23 -9.89
N ALA A 135 6.28 8.47 -9.06
CA ALA A 135 6.43 8.95 -7.70
C ALA A 135 5.51 8.21 -6.73
N VAL A 136 6.03 7.91 -5.53
CA VAL A 136 5.24 7.49 -4.38
C VAL A 136 5.57 8.43 -3.22
N VAL A 137 4.57 9.15 -2.73
CA VAL A 137 4.73 10.18 -1.71
C VAL A 137 3.79 9.91 -0.55
N LEU A 138 4.35 9.79 0.65
CA LEU A 138 3.64 9.72 1.91
C LEU A 138 3.86 11.04 2.66
N SER A 139 2.81 11.86 2.81
CA SER A 139 2.92 13.18 3.42
C SER A 139 1.80 13.53 4.39
N GLY A 140 2.14 14.10 5.55
CA GLY A 140 1.13 14.58 6.51
C GLY A 140 0.28 13.48 7.14
N ASN A 141 0.69 12.22 7.10
CA ASN A 141 -0.05 11.11 7.71
C ASN A 141 0.29 10.97 9.19
N VAL A 142 -0.62 10.36 9.94
CA VAL A 142 -0.40 9.97 11.34
C VAL A 142 -0.39 8.45 11.43
N PHE A 143 0.73 7.89 11.88
CA PHE A 143 0.88 6.46 12.17
C PHE A 143 0.86 6.24 13.68
N GLN A 144 0.12 5.25 14.13
CA GLN A 144 0.00 4.90 15.54
C GLN A 144 0.07 3.39 15.74
N SER A 145 0.90 2.95 16.68
CA SER A 145 0.99 1.57 17.11
C SER A 145 1.25 1.49 18.61
N VAL A 146 0.57 0.58 19.30
CA VAL A 146 0.73 0.35 20.75
C VAL A 146 1.47 -0.97 21.06
N THR A 147 1.96 -1.66 20.03
CA THR A 147 2.53 -3.00 20.17
C THR A 147 4.05 -2.96 20.32
N ALA A 148 4.61 -3.81 21.19
CA ALA A 148 6.05 -3.84 21.49
C ALA A 148 6.99 -3.98 20.26
N SER A 149 6.51 -4.58 19.17
CA SER A 149 7.20 -4.67 17.88
C SER A 149 6.20 -4.38 16.76
N SER A 150 6.47 -3.37 15.93
CA SER A 150 5.63 -2.97 14.80
C SER A 150 6.43 -2.21 13.77
N SER A 151 5.85 -2.05 12.57
CA SER A 151 6.36 -1.13 11.57
C SER A 151 5.29 -0.17 11.05
N ALA A 152 5.64 1.07 10.74
CA ALA A 152 4.68 1.96 10.08
C ALA A 152 4.58 1.61 8.59
N ILE A 153 5.73 1.55 7.92
CA ILE A 153 5.86 1.16 6.52
C ILE A 153 6.75 -0.08 6.45
N HIS A 154 6.25 -1.15 5.82
CA HIS A 154 6.97 -2.40 5.63
C HIS A 154 7.14 -2.67 4.15
N VAL A 155 8.37 -2.87 3.68
CA VAL A 155 8.65 -3.27 2.29
C VAL A 155 9.16 -4.71 2.27
N LEU A 156 8.44 -5.58 1.57
CA LEU A 156 8.64 -7.03 1.47
C LEU A 156 9.11 -7.46 0.07
N GLY A 157 9.70 -8.65 -0.01
CA GLY A 157 9.84 -9.41 -1.26
C GLY A 157 10.99 -8.99 -2.19
N SER A 158 11.72 -7.93 -1.88
CA SER A 158 13.01 -7.46 -2.41
C SER A 158 13.22 -6.01 -1.93
N ALA A 159 14.41 -5.44 -2.09
CA ALA A 159 14.63 -4.01 -1.83
C ALA A 159 13.65 -3.14 -2.63
N LEU A 160 13.13 -2.06 -2.02
CA LEU A 160 12.43 -0.98 -2.72
C LEU A 160 13.28 -0.52 -3.92
N ARG A 161 12.76 -0.63 -5.14
CA ARG A 161 13.49 -0.23 -6.36
C ARG A 161 13.00 1.13 -6.81
N VAL A 162 13.90 2.10 -6.90
CA VAL A 162 13.63 3.43 -7.44
C VAL A 162 14.61 3.67 -8.58
N SER A 163 14.10 3.85 -9.81
CA SER A 163 14.95 4.16 -10.97
C SER A 163 15.23 5.66 -11.09
N TRP A 164 16.13 6.01 -12.00
CA TRP A 164 16.40 7.40 -12.35
C TRP A 164 15.12 8.16 -12.75
N HIS A 165 15.08 9.45 -12.43
CA HIS A 165 13.91 10.35 -12.55
C HIS A 165 12.64 9.94 -11.78
N SER A 166 12.72 8.95 -10.89
CA SER A 166 11.59 8.54 -10.03
C SER A 166 11.81 8.92 -8.57
N LEU A 167 10.74 8.96 -7.78
CA LEU A 167 10.77 9.46 -6.40
C LEU A 167 10.04 8.52 -5.42
N PHE A 168 10.69 8.24 -4.30
CA PHE A 168 10.03 7.75 -3.08
C PHE A 168 10.25 8.78 -1.97
N ALA A 169 9.17 9.34 -1.42
CA ALA A 169 9.27 10.38 -0.41
C ALA A 169 8.36 10.07 0.79
N VAL A 170 8.92 10.20 1.99
CA VAL A 170 8.20 10.12 3.26
C VAL A 170 8.49 11.40 4.02
N MET A 171 7.54 12.34 4.05
CA MET A 171 7.78 13.72 4.51
C MET A 171 6.69 14.22 5.43
N GLY A 172 7.05 14.89 6.53
CA GLY A 172 6.06 15.54 7.41
C GLY A 172 5.01 14.60 8.01
N ASN A 173 5.32 13.31 8.18
CA ASN A 173 4.43 12.35 8.83
C ASN A 173 4.70 12.32 10.35
N MET A 174 3.66 12.07 11.13
CA MET A 174 3.73 11.93 12.59
C MET A 174 3.67 10.45 12.97
N PHE A 175 4.61 9.98 13.79
CA PHE A 175 4.70 8.58 14.20
C PHE A 175 4.59 8.44 15.72
N HIS A 176 3.51 7.83 16.18
CA HIS A 176 3.27 7.46 17.59
C HIS A 176 3.45 5.94 17.71
N MET A 177 4.70 5.50 17.77
CA MET A 177 5.03 4.08 17.73
C MET A 177 5.55 3.66 19.11
N ASP A 178 4.72 2.96 19.88
CA ASP A 178 5.10 2.43 21.18
C ASP A 178 5.94 1.15 21.00
N GLY A 179 6.87 0.90 21.93
CA GLY A 179 7.67 -0.32 21.96
C GLY A 179 9.12 -0.12 21.53
N GLY A 180 10.05 -0.75 22.26
CA GLY A 180 11.50 -0.64 22.03
C GLY A 180 11.99 -1.21 20.70
N SER A 181 11.15 -1.95 19.96
CA SER A 181 11.46 -2.53 18.65
C SER A 181 10.57 -2.00 17.52
N ALA A 182 9.92 -0.85 17.72
CA ALA A 182 9.15 -0.22 16.66
C ALA A 182 10.07 0.35 15.57
N THR A 183 9.74 0.07 14.31
CA THR A 183 10.51 0.52 13.13
C THR A 183 9.65 1.42 12.26
N LEU A 184 10.09 2.64 11.94
CA LEU A 184 9.27 3.53 11.09
C LEU A 184 9.16 2.97 9.66
N ILE A 185 10.30 2.64 9.06
CA ILE A 185 10.38 2.04 7.73
C ILE A 185 11.23 0.79 7.84
N TYR A 186 10.61 -0.37 7.66
CA TYR A 186 11.31 -1.65 7.61
C TYR A 186 11.47 -2.06 6.14
N LEU A 187 12.72 -2.19 5.70
CA LEU A 187 13.07 -2.67 4.37
C LEU A 187 13.61 -4.09 4.50
N GLU A 188 12.87 -5.07 3.98
CA GLU A 188 13.37 -6.44 3.93
C GLU A 188 14.55 -6.52 2.95
N GLY A 189 15.73 -6.82 3.48
CA GLY A 189 16.91 -7.11 2.68
C GLY A 189 16.80 -8.49 2.05
N SER A 190 17.32 -8.65 0.84
CA SER A 190 17.61 -9.98 0.30
C SER A 190 18.51 -10.73 1.28
N LEU A 191 18.06 -11.88 1.78
CA LEU A 191 18.96 -12.90 2.35
C LEU A 191 20.11 -13.09 1.35
N PRO A 192 21.38 -13.22 1.78
CA PRO A 192 22.45 -13.53 0.85
C PRO A 192 22.08 -14.85 0.17
N SER A 193 21.62 -14.76 -1.08
CA SER A 193 21.62 -15.91 -1.97
C SER A 193 23.08 -16.29 -2.07
N SER A 194 23.43 -17.51 -1.65
CA SER A 194 24.74 -18.09 -1.89
C SER A 194 25.15 -17.77 -3.32
N SER A 195 26.17 -16.93 -3.49
CA SER A 195 26.80 -16.74 -4.79
C SER A 195 27.08 -18.11 -5.38
N LEU A 196 26.75 -18.29 -6.65
CA LEU A 196 27.16 -19.45 -7.43
C LEU A 196 28.61 -19.80 -7.09
N ASP A 197 28.82 -21.03 -6.60
CA ASP A 197 30.13 -21.68 -6.67
C ASP A 197 30.54 -21.75 -8.15
N VAL A 198 31.80 -21.42 -8.42
CA VAL A 198 32.45 -21.52 -9.74
C VAL A 198 32.87 -22.96 -9.99
#